data_AF-A0A2H9TJW1-F1
#
_entry.id   AF-A0A2H9TJW1-F1
#
_cell.length_a   1.000
_cell.length_b   1.000
_cell.length_c   1.000
_cell.angle_alpha   90.00
_cell.angle_beta   90.00
_cell.angle_gamma   90.00
#
_symmetry.space_group_name_H-M   'P 1'
#
loop_
_entity.id
_entity.type
_entity.pdbx_description
1 polymer ?
#
loop_
_entity_poly.entity_id
_entity_poly.type
_entity_poly.pdbx_seq_one_letter_code
_entity_poly.pdbx_strand_id
1 'polypeptide(L)'
;MTKSILAQQLCEIQQEDRIVRGVPAGKTYRPSFLFDEKAAADYDDEAIYAVAIEGFQTLLKEDLSLREYEEKFFSQASLAVDLSLMTRSERSALNKEVGALLMRLSAHFMRNEAHRALEWMVRKWRVNEVFVDELLVSILPYHDTLPFVRMVQIVFFADASRWSFLFERVKQSGLPLSRTLLAQRCTVDSTILTQVLRGFADIRFHMTRDPDYKFGSKYISFVTYLLLETMSLVDRLDEQEAIRFYQRIEVMIKSEHCPEGLVGAMIIFMSLCEKAPLSDSALEFFIRKIIKFSKPSIERNVILTVMQTVEAGFLEKIAPEMAISLCRMRPFAEIMTQESPVRFSKVLSESLNASGEPEAAIYLKSLAP
;
A
#
# COMPACT_ATOMS: atom_id res chain seq x y z
N MET A 1 8.75 35.16 6.20
CA MET A 1 10.20 35.31 6.48
C MET A 1 10.91 34.05 6.04
N THR A 2 11.66 34.12 4.95
CA THR A 2 12.42 33.00 4.37
C THR A 2 13.55 32.64 5.33
N LYS A 3 13.55 31.42 5.91
CA LYS A 3 14.68 30.93 6.71
C LYS A 3 15.94 30.98 5.83
N SER A 4 17.03 31.55 6.35
CA SER A 4 18.34 31.57 5.68
C SER A 4 18.75 30.15 5.28
N ILE A 5 19.37 29.98 4.12
CA ILE A 5 19.91 28.70 3.64
C ILE A 5 20.81 28.05 4.71
N LEU A 6 21.58 28.87 5.44
CA LEU A 6 22.43 28.40 6.53
C LEU A 6 21.62 27.82 7.70
N ALA A 7 20.46 28.41 8.00
CA ALA A 7 19.56 27.92 9.05
C ALA A 7 18.86 26.62 8.65
N GLN A 8 18.58 26.43 7.36
CA GLN A 8 18.08 25.15 6.83
C GLN A 8 19.16 24.06 6.91
N GLN A 9 20.38 24.35 6.45
CA GLN A 9 21.51 23.41 6.53
C GLN A 9 21.85 23.03 7.98
N LEU A 10 21.83 23.98 8.91
CA LEU A 10 22.09 23.71 10.32
C LEU A 10 20.98 22.83 10.95
N CYS A 11 19.72 23.04 10.55
CA CYS A 11 18.58 22.23 10.99
C CYS A 11 18.69 20.78 10.46
N GLU A 12 19.09 20.60 9.20
CA GLU A 12 19.32 19.29 8.60
C GLU A 12 20.44 18.53 9.33
N ILE A 13 21.57 19.19 9.60
CA ILE A 13 22.69 18.59 10.33
C ILE A 13 22.28 18.20 11.75
N GLN A 14 21.54 19.07 12.46
CA GLN A 14 21.05 18.78 13.81
C GLN A 14 20.06 17.60 13.85
N GLN A 15 19.25 17.46 12.81
CA GLN A 15 18.33 16.33 12.67
C GLN A 15 19.09 15.04 12.36
N GLU A 16 20.06 15.07 11.43
CA GLU A 16 20.93 13.92 11.15
C GLU A 16 21.72 13.50 12.40
N ASP A 17 22.27 14.45 13.17
CA ASP A 17 22.96 14.17 14.43
C ASP A 17 22.03 13.51 15.47
N ARG A 18 20.76 13.91 15.55
CA ARG A 18 19.76 13.25 16.42
C ARG A 18 19.39 11.85 15.92
N ILE A 19 19.30 11.64 14.62
CA ILE A 19 19.05 10.30 14.04
C ILE A 19 20.26 9.39 14.31
N VAL A 20 21.48 9.91 14.19
CA VAL A 20 22.71 9.15 14.46
C VAL A 20 22.84 8.84 15.96
N ARG A 21 22.66 9.83 16.83
CA ARG A 21 22.94 9.70 18.27
C ARG A 21 21.75 9.23 19.11
N GLY A 22 20.56 9.16 18.55
CA GLY A 22 19.33 9.04 19.35
C GLY A 22 18.71 10.40 19.64
N VAL A 23 17.39 10.44 19.81
CA VAL A 23 16.80 11.53 20.58
C VAL A 23 17.51 11.54 21.94
N PRO A 24 18.09 12.67 22.40
CA PRO A 24 18.80 12.70 23.66
C PRO A 24 17.81 12.35 24.78
N ALA A 25 17.87 11.10 25.21
CA ALA A 25 17.25 10.67 26.43
C ALA A 25 17.93 11.49 27.54
N GLY A 26 17.18 12.39 28.19
CA GLY A 26 17.45 12.59 29.62
C GLY A 26 17.47 11.19 30.26
N LYS A 27 18.20 11.01 31.37
CA LYS A 27 18.44 9.70 32.04
C LYS A 27 17.20 8.80 32.30
N THR A 28 15.99 9.22 31.95
CA THR A 28 14.70 8.60 32.29
C THR A 28 13.79 8.21 31.10
N TYR A 29 14.00 8.67 29.86
CA TYR A 29 13.05 8.35 28.76
C TYR A 29 13.67 7.44 27.70
N ARG A 30 13.14 6.22 27.59
CA ARG A 30 13.44 5.26 26.52
C ARG A 30 12.13 4.88 25.83
N PRO A 31 11.96 5.17 24.52
CA PRO A 31 10.79 4.73 23.77
C PRO A 31 10.62 3.21 23.89
N SER A 32 9.42 2.79 24.27
CA SER A 32 9.05 1.37 24.36
C SER A 32 7.62 1.21 23.85
N PHE A 33 7.40 0.18 23.07
CA PHE A 33 6.10 -0.21 22.56
C PHE A 33 5.35 -1.11 23.57
N LEU A 34 6.08 -1.90 24.34
CA LEU A 34 5.50 -2.82 25.33
C LEU A 34 5.35 -2.22 26.73
N PHE A 35 6.30 -1.40 27.16
CA PHE A 35 6.42 -0.97 28.54
C PHE A 35 6.12 0.53 28.67
N ASP A 36 5.59 0.92 29.83
CA ASP A 36 5.49 2.34 30.16
C ASP A 36 6.88 2.94 30.38
N GLU A 37 6.98 4.27 30.38
CA GLU A 37 8.27 4.97 30.48
C GLU A 37 9.08 4.58 31.72
N LYS A 38 8.41 4.26 32.82
CA LYS A 38 9.06 3.91 34.10
C LYS A 38 9.67 2.51 34.00
N ALA A 39 8.88 1.53 33.58
CA ALA A 39 9.34 0.15 33.43
C ALA A 39 10.36 0.00 32.30
N ALA A 40 10.19 0.73 31.19
CA ALA A 40 11.11 0.69 30.05
C ALA A 40 12.55 1.10 30.39
N ALA A 41 12.71 2.01 31.37
CA ALA A 41 14.01 2.47 31.84
C ALA A 41 14.79 1.38 32.60
N ASP A 42 14.10 0.43 33.22
CA ASP A 42 14.69 -0.63 34.05
C ASP A 42 15.17 -1.83 33.22
N TYR A 43 14.68 -1.99 31.99
CA TYR A 43 15.09 -3.10 31.10
C TYR A 43 16.31 -2.74 30.25
N ASP A 44 17.37 -3.53 30.39
CA ASP A 44 18.53 -3.54 29.49
C ASP A 44 18.23 -4.22 28.15
N ASP A 45 19.17 -4.17 27.22
CA ASP A 45 18.96 -4.69 25.86
C ASP A 45 18.89 -6.23 25.87
N GLU A 46 19.60 -6.89 26.78
CA GLU A 46 19.57 -8.33 26.98
C GLU A 46 18.18 -8.82 27.42
N ALA A 47 17.55 -8.13 28.37
CA ALA A 47 16.19 -8.45 28.81
C ALA A 47 15.16 -8.24 27.69
N ILE A 48 15.27 -7.13 26.93
CA ILE A 48 14.37 -6.89 25.79
C ILE A 48 14.58 -7.96 24.71
N TYR A 49 15.84 -8.29 24.39
CA TYR A 49 16.16 -9.33 23.41
C TYR A 49 15.53 -10.67 23.79
N ALA A 50 15.62 -11.08 25.06
CA ALA A 50 15.05 -12.34 25.54
C ALA A 50 13.52 -12.42 25.33
N VAL A 51 12.80 -11.33 25.60
CA VAL A 51 11.34 -11.24 25.37
C VAL A 51 11.03 -11.25 23.88
N ALA A 52 11.82 -10.53 23.08
CA ALA A 52 11.58 -10.38 21.65
C ALA A 52 11.84 -11.67 20.86
N ILE A 53 12.92 -12.39 21.16
CA ILE A 53 13.24 -13.65 20.48
C ILE A 53 12.17 -14.71 20.77
N GLU A 54 11.62 -14.77 21.98
CA GLU A 54 10.51 -15.68 22.30
C GLU A 54 9.26 -15.38 21.45
N GLY A 55 8.90 -14.10 21.33
CA GLY A 55 7.79 -13.66 20.47
C GLY A 55 8.04 -14.01 19.00
N PHE A 56 9.24 -13.69 18.50
CA PHE A 56 9.64 -13.97 17.13
C PHE A 56 9.63 -15.48 16.81
N GLN A 57 10.18 -16.32 17.69
CA GLN A 57 10.16 -17.78 17.52
C GLN A 57 8.74 -18.36 17.53
N THR A 58 7.82 -17.74 18.28
CA THR A 58 6.42 -18.14 18.28
C THR A 58 5.75 -17.82 16.95
N LEU A 59 5.99 -16.62 16.40
CA LEU A 59 5.52 -16.27 15.06
C LEU A 59 6.13 -17.17 13.98
N LEU A 60 7.42 -17.50 14.09
CA LEU A 60 8.14 -18.32 13.12
C LEU A 60 7.54 -19.73 12.97
N LYS A 61 6.94 -20.29 14.02
CA LYS A 61 6.23 -21.58 13.96
C LYS A 61 5.02 -21.55 13.03
N GLU A 62 4.43 -20.37 12.82
CA GLU A 62 3.22 -20.18 12.01
C GLU A 62 3.50 -19.51 10.65
N ASP A 63 4.62 -18.81 10.54
CA ASP A 63 5.04 -18.06 9.38
C ASP A 63 6.55 -18.23 9.16
N LEU A 64 6.91 -19.29 8.46
CA LEU A 64 8.30 -19.64 8.17
C LEU A 64 9.03 -18.61 7.30
N SER A 65 8.29 -17.72 6.62
CA SER A 65 8.88 -16.63 5.85
C SER A 65 9.68 -15.66 6.71
N LEU A 66 9.42 -15.63 8.03
CA LEU A 66 10.20 -14.83 8.98
C LEU A 66 11.63 -15.35 9.15
N ARG A 67 11.93 -16.61 8.80
CA ARG A 67 13.24 -17.24 9.06
C ARG A 67 14.41 -16.46 8.48
N GLU A 68 14.23 -15.85 7.31
CA GLU A 68 15.30 -15.11 6.63
C GLU A 68 15.80 -13.89 7.42
N TYR A 69 15.00 -13.38 8.37
CA TYR A 69 15.35 -12.21 9.18
C TYR A 69 15.98 -12.58 10.53
N GLU A 70 15.93 -13.84 10.93
CA GLU A 70 16.34 -14.29 12.26
C GLU A 70 17.81 -14.01 12.53
N GLU A 71 18.70 -14.44 11.62
CA GLU A 71 20.15 -14.34 11.80
C GLU A 71 20.61 -12.88 11.92
N LYS A 72 20.02 -11.97 11.15
CA LYS A 72 20.41 -10.56 11.13
C LYS A 72 19.77 -9.76 12.25
N PHE A 73 18.47 -9.89 12.44
CA PHE A 73 17.71 -8.99 13.31
C PHE A 73 17.47 -9.55 14.70
N PHE A 74 17.45 -10.87 14.86
CA PHE A 74 17.05 -11.57 16.09
C PHE A 74 18.09 -12.57 16.59
N SER A 75 19.35 -12.47 16.16
CA SER A 75 20.46 -13.25 16.73
C SER A 75 21.11 -12.55 17.91
N GLN A 76 21.90 -13.28 18.70
CA GLN A 76 22.73 -12.70 19.76
C GLN A 76 23.71 -11.66 19.21
N ALA A 77 24.19 -11.81 17.96
CA ALA A 77 25.05 -10.82 17.33
C ALA A 77 24.36 -9.46 17.13
N SER A 78 23.03 -9.42 17.03
CA SER A 78 22.27 -8.18 16.92
C SER A 78 22.42 -7.28 18.15
N LEU A 79 22.74 -7.82 19.34
CA LEU A 79 23.05 -7.04 20.56
C LEU A 79 24.28 -6.14 20.38
N ALA A 80 25.23 -6.53 19.53
CA ALA A 80 26.44 -5.74 19.27
C ALA A 80 26.24 -4.63 18.22
N VAL A 81 25.08 -4.58 17.56
CA VAL A 81 24.80 -3.58 16.52
C VAL A 81 24.67 -2.19 17.13
N ASP A 82 25.40 -1.23 16.57
CA ASP A 82 25.29 0.19 16.88
C ASP A 82 25.02 0.99 15.60
N LEU A 83 23.80 1.51 15.49
CA LEU A 83 23.36 2.31 14.34
C LEU A 83 24.08 3.66 14.24
N SER A 84 24.69 4.15 15.33
CA SER A 84 25.43 5.41 15.33
C SER A 84 26.76 5.29 14.58
N LEU A 85 27.31 4.07 14.51
CA LEU A 85 28.54 3.76 13.79
C LEU A 85 28.31 3.50 12.29
N MET A 86 27.06 3.33 11.87
CA MET A 86 26.73 3.11 10.47
C MET A 86 26.82 4.40 9.66
N THR A 87 27.33 4.29 8.44
CA THR A 87 27.29 5.35 7.44
C THR A 87 25.87 5.55 6.91
N ARG A 88 25.62 6.69 6.26
CA ARG A 88 24.33 6.97 5.60
C ARG A 88 24.00 5.95 4.50
N SER A 89 25.02 5.48 3.78
CA SER A 89 24.86 4.47 2.73
C SER A 89 24.42 3.12 3.31
N GLU A 90 25.06 2.67 4.40
CA GLU A 90 24.71 1.42 5.08
C GLU A 90 23.29 1.47 5.66
N ARG A 91 22.91 2.59 6.29
CA ARG A 91 21.52 2.79 6.75
C ARG A 91 20.53 2.72 5.58
N SER A 92 20.83 3.40 4.47
CA SER A 92 19.96 3.38 3.29
C SER A 92 19.83 1.98 2.67
N ALA A 93 20.86 1.14 2.74
CA ALA A 93 20.78 -0.25 2.32
C ALA A 93 19.88 -1.06 3.26
N LEU A 94 20.01 -0.82 4.57
CA LEU A 94 19.24 -1.48 5.62
C LEU A 94 17.73 -1.15 5.57
N ASN A 95 17.34 0.04 5.07
CA ASN A 95 15.93 0.42 4.91
C ASN A 95 15.09 -0.67 4.21
N LYS A 96 15.62 -1.28 3.14
CA LYS A 96 14.86 -2.30 2.39
C LYS A 96 14.61 -3.56 3.22
N GLU A 97 15.62 -3.99 3.97
CA GLU A 97 15.52 -5.20 4.79
C GLU A 97 14.64 -4.97 6.03
N VAL A 98 14.76 -3.81 6.66
CA VAL A 98 13.89 -3.39 7.77
C VAL A 98 12.46 -3.25 7.29
N GLY A 99 12.22 -2.59 6.16
CA GLY A 99 10.88 -2.47 5.58
C GLY A 99 10.25 -3.82 5.25
N ALA A 100 11.02 -4.74 4.66
CA ALA A 100 10.55 -6.10 4.38
C ALA A 100 10.16 -6.86 5.67
N LEU A 101 11.01 -6.82 6.70
CA LEU A 101 10.72 -7.41 8.00
C LEU A 101 9.48 -6.78 8.65
N LEU A 102 9.36 -5.45 8.65
CA LEU A 102 8.23 -4.76 9.26
C LEU A 102 6.91 -5.09 8.55
N MET A 103 6.92 -5.21 7.22
CA MET A 103 5.76 -5.68 6.46
C MET A 103 5.36 -7.13 6.83
N ARG A 104 6.34 -8.01 7.04
CA ARG A 104 6.10 -9.39 7.50
C ARG A 104 5.52 -9.42 8.91
N LEU A 105 6.11 -8.68 9.85
CA LEU A 105 5.58 -8.54 11.22
C LEU A 105 4.18 -7.91 11.23
N SER A 106 3.89 -7.03 10.26
CA SER A 106 2.58 -6.39 10.13
C SER A 106 1.44 -7.36 9.85
N ALA A 107 1.72 -8.51 9.22
CA ALA A 107 0.76 -9.63 9.10
C ALA A 107 0.18 -10.06 10.46
N HIS A 108 1.01 -9.94 11.49
CA HIS A 108 0.75 -10.38 12.86
C HIS A 108 0.57 -9.20 13.83
N PHE A 109 0.46 -7.95 13.34
CA PHE A 109 0.56 -6.74 14.16
C PHE A 109 -0.37 -6.72 15.38
N MET A 110 -1.55 -7.33 15.30
CA MET A 110 -2.51 -7.36 16.41
C MET A 110 -2.17 -8.37 17.52
N ARG A 111 -1.09 -9.12 17.36
CA ARG A 111 -0.68 -10.19 18.27
C ARG A 111 0.38 -9.70 19.24
N ASN A 112 0.29 -10.19 20.47
CA ASN A 112 1.29 -9.88 21.49
C ASN A 112 2.69 -10.38 21.11
N GLU A 113 2.78 -11.51 20.41
CA GLU A 113 4.06 -12.05 19.93
C GLU A 113 4.74 -11.10 18.94
N ALA A 114 3.97 -10.47 18.06
CA ALA A 114 4.48 -9.44 17.15
C ALA A 114 4.87 -8.17 17.89
N HIS A 115 4.11 -7.76 18.91
CA HIS A 115 4.50 -6.63 19.74
C HIS A 115 5.84 -6.85 20.45
N ARG A 116 6.12 -8.07 20.92
CA ARG A 116 7.43 -8.44 21.49
C ARG A 116 8.56 -8.35 20.47
N ALA A 117 8.36 -8.85 19.25
CA ALA A 117 9.36 -8.71 18.20
C ALA A 117 9.58 -7.23 17.80
N LEU A 118 8.51 -6.45 17.71
CA LEU A 118 8.55 -5.01 17.39
C LEU A 118 9.23 -4.18 18.48
N GLU A 119 9.15 -4.58 19.75
CA GLU A 119 9.89 -3.93 20.83
C GLU A 119 11.40 -3.94 20.55
N TRP A 120 11.94 -5.06 20.09
CA TRP A 120 13.36 -5.13 19.71
C TRP A 120 13.68 -4.25 18.51
N MET A 121 12.76 -4.17 17.54
CA MET A 121 12.91 -3.26 16.40
C MET A 121 12.93 -1.78 16.84
N VAL A 122 12.11 -1.42 17.83
CA VAL A 122 12.11 -0.07 18.43
C VAL A 122 13.38 0.17 19.23
N ARG A 123 13.73 -0.73 20.15
CA ARG A 123 14.82 -0.54 21.11
C ARG A 123 16.20 -0.64 20.47
N LYS A 124 16.44 -1.66 19.64
CA LYS A 124 17.75 -1.91 19.04
C LYS A 124 17.92 -1.27 17.68
N TRP A 125 16.91 -1.44 16.82
CA TRP A 125 16.94 -0.98 15.43
C TRP A 125 16.35 0.42 15.24
N ARG A 126 15.85 1.05 16.31
CA ARG A 126 15.35 2.43 16.34
C ARG A 126 14.40 2.75 15.18
N VAL A 127 13.52 1.81 14.82
CA VAL A 127 12.60 1.95 13.68
C VAL A 127 11.65 3.13 13.82
N ASN A 128 11.34 3.53 15.06
CA ASN A 128 10.52 4.70 15.39
C ASN A 128 11.25 6.05 15.20
N GLU A 129 12.56 6.03 14.92
CA GLU A 129 13.38 7.23 14.75
C GLU A 129 14.10 7.27 13.41
N VAL A 130 14.65 6.14 12.96
CA VAL A 130 15.50 6.03 11.77
C VAL A 130 14.71 5.55 10.55
N PHE A 131 13.79 4.60 10.74
CA PHE A 131 13.05 3.91 9.67
C PHE A 131 11.55 4.24 9.73
N VAL A 132 11.24 5.50 10.00
CA VAL A 132 9.86 5.97 10.28
C VAL A 132 8.92 5.73 9.10
N ASP A 133 9.42 5.91 7.87
CA ASP A 133 8.63 5.64 6.68
C ASP A 133 8.26 4.17 6.58
N GLU A 134 9.23 3.28 6.72
CA GLU A 134 9.03 1.83 6.67
C GLU A 134 8.09 1.36 7.79
N LEU A 135 8.28 1.87 9.02
CA LEU A 135 7.43 1.59 10.16
C LEU A 135 5.98 2.02 9.91
N LEU A 136 5.74 3.30 9.61
CA LEU A 136 4.39 3.83 9.49
C LEU A 136 3.66 3.20 8.29
N VAL A 137 4.33 3.05 7.15
CA VAL A 137 3.75 2.37 5.99
C VAL A 137 3.33 0.94 6.36
N SER A 138 4.17 0.19 7.10
CA SER A 138 3.81 -1.18 7.48
C SER A 138 2.57 -1.28 8.37
N ILE A 139 2.34 -0.33 9.29
CA ILE A 139 1.26 -0.41 10.28
C ILE A 139 0.02 0.43 9.92
N LEU A 140 0.08 1.25 8.87
CA LEU A 140 -1.02 2.11 8.42
C LEU A 140 -2.35 1.38 8.17
N PRO A 141 -2.40 0.11 7.71
CA PRO A 141 -3.66 -0.63 7.63
C PRO A 141 -4.39 -0.82 8.97
N TYR A 142 -3.73 -0.50 10.09
CA TYR A 142 -4.26 -0.60 11.45
C TYR A 142 -4.53 0.78 12.08
N HIS A 143 -4.64 1.84 11.26
CA HIS A 143 -4.70 3.24 11.69
C HIS A 143 -5.77 3.56 12.76
N ASP A 144 -6.83 2.77 12.83
CA ASP A 144 -7.99 2.93 13.72
C ASP A 144 -7.88 2.12 15.02
N THR A 145 -6.69 1.57 15.33
CA THR A 145 -6.52 0.62 16.44
C THR A 145 -5.58 1.13 17.53
N LEU A 146 -5.77 0.63 18.77
CA LEU A 146 -4.93 1.03 19.90
C LEU A 146 -3.44 0.65 19.75
N PRO A 147 -3.06 -0.52 19.20
CA PRO A 147 -1.65 -0.80 18.90
C PRO A 147 -1.01 0.22 17.95
N PHE A 148 -1.74 0.69 16.93
CA PHE A 148 -1.25 1.74 16.05
C PHE A 148 -1.01 3.06 16.80
N VAL A 149 -1.97 3.49 17.63
CA VAL A 149 -1.84 4.70 18.46
C VAL A 149 -0.59 4.62 19.35
N ARG A 150 -0.40 3.51 20.06
CA ARG A 150 0.76 3.30 20.93
C ARG A 150 2.09 3.37 20.17
N MET A 151 2.16 2.76 18.99
CA MET A 151 3.36 2.83 18.15
C MET A 151 3.61 4.27 17.67
N VAL A 152 2.58 4.99 17.23
CA VAL A 152 2.68 6.39 16.80
C VAL A 152 3.10 7.31 17.95
N GLN A 153 2.67 7.04 19.18
CA GLN A 153 3.06 7.81 20.36
C GLN A 153 4.57 7.78 20.63
N ILE A 154 5.28 6.72 20.23
CA ILE A 154 6.73 6.62 20.39
C ILE A 154 7.54 7.03 19.15
N VAL A 155 6.88 7.35 18.03
CA VAL A 155 7.55 7.83 16.81
C VAL A 155 8.14 9.23 17.02
N PHE A 156 9.36 9.42 16.52
CA PHE A 156 9.99 10.72 16.39
C PHE A 156 9.57 11.39 15.08
N PHE A 157 8.86 12.51 15.18
CA PHE A 157 8.44 13.30 14.03
C PHE A 157 9.39 14.46 13.80
N ALA A 158 10.25 14.35 12.78
CA ALA A 158 11.05 15.48 12.32
C ALA A 158 10.14 16.59 11.73
N ASP A 159 10.55 17.85 11.85
CA ASP A 159 9.73 19.02 11.45
C ASP A 159 9.26 18.98 9.99
N ALA A 160 10.07 18.42 9.09
CA ALA A 160 9.77 18.29 7.66
C ALA A 160 9.21 16.92 7.27
N SER A 161 8.85 16.08 8.25
CA SER A 161 8.28 14.76 7.98
C SER A 161 6.90 14.87 7.34
N ARG A 162 6.64 14.09 6.30
CA ARG A 162 5.30 13.93 5.70
C ARG A 162 4.27 13.41 6.71
N TRP A 163 4.75 12.72 7.76
CA TRP A 163 3.95 12.16 8.84
C TRP A 163 3.74 13.11 10.01
N SER A 164 4.26 14.34 9.96
CA SER A 164 4.14 15.34 11.03
C SER A 164 2.71 15.58 11.49
N PHE A 165 1.72 15.44 10.60
CA PHE A 165 0.30 15.55 10.96
C PHE A 165 -0.16 14.54 12.02
N LEU A 166 0.51 13.38 12.15
CA LEU A 166 0.19 12.38 13.18
C LEU A 166 0.58 12.83 14.58
N PHE A 167 1.46 13.82 14.72
CA PHE A 167 1.88 14.33 16.01
C PHE A 167 0.70 14.86 16.83
N GLU A 168 -0.03 15.83 16.28
CA GLU A 168 -1.22 16.38 16.94
C GLU A 168 -2.39 15.39 16.90
N ARG A 169 -2.58 14.71 15.76
CA ARG A 169 -3.79 13.93 15.49
C ARG A 169 -3.85 12.60 16.23
N VAL A 170 -2.71 11.99 16.56
CA VAL A 170 -2.62 10.66 17.17
C VAL A 170 -1.71 10.67 18.40
N LYS A 171 -0.46 11.15 18.26
CA LYS A 171 0.53 11.07 19.35
C LYS A 171 0.11 11.89 20.57
N GLN A 172 -0.33 13.14 20.39
CA GLN A 172 -0.79 13.99 21.49
C GLN A 172 -2.23 13.69 21.92
N SER A 173 -3.12 13.43 20.96
CA SER A 173 -4.54 13.19 21.26
C SER A 173 -4.78 11.83 21.94
N GLY A 174 -3.92 10.84 21.67
CA GLY A 174 -4.15 9.44 22.08
C GLY A 174 -5.33 8.77 21.36
N LEU A 175 -5.84 9.37 20.29
CA LEU A 175 -7.00 8.87 19.55
C LEU A 175 -6.58 8.12 18.28
N PRO A 176 -7.32 7.08 17.87
CA PRO A 176 -7.12 6.43 16.59
C PRO A 176 -7.29 7.39 15.40
N LEU A 177 -6.57 7.12 14.32
CA LEU A 177 -6.63 7.91 13.10
C LEU A 177 -7.84 7.48 12.25
N SER A 178 -8.68 8.46 11.88
CA SER A 178 -9.73 8.22 10.89
C SER A 178 -9.17 8.11 9.47
N ARG A 179 -9.67 7.15 8.68
CA ARG A 179 -9.29 6.99 7.26
C ARG A 179 -9.63 8.24 6.44
N THR A 180 -10.73 8.93 6.76
CA THR A 180 -11.11 10.19 6.11
C THR A 180 -10.08 11.27 6.35
N LEU A 181 -9.52 11.37 7.56
CA LEU A 181 -8.48 12.35 7.86
C LEU A 181 -7.18 12.01 7.11
N LEU A 182 -6.83 10.72 7.01
CA LEU A 182 -5.70 10.28 6.20
C LEU A 182 -5.90 10.60 4.72
N ALA A 183 -7.09 10.34 4.17
CA ALA A 183 -7.46 10.67 2.80
C ALA A 183 -7.41 12.19 2.54
N GLN A 184 -7.92 13.02 3.45
CA GLN A 184 -7.79 14.47 3.40
C GLN A 184 -6.33 14.92 3.40
N ARG A 185 -5.47 14.25 4.18
CA ARG A 185 -4.04 14.57 4.16
C ARG A 185 -3.40 14.19 2.82
N CYS A 186 -3.81 13.08 2.21
CA CYS A 186 -3.36 12.64 0.88
C CYS A 186 -3.74 13.60 -0.25
N THR A 187 -4.84 14.36 -0.14
CA THR A 187 -5.18 15.40 -1.13
C THR A 187 -4.25 16.61 -1.03
N VAL A 188 -3.76 16.93 0.17
CA VAL A 188 -2.82 18.06 0.40
C VAL A 188 -1.36 17.67 0.13
N ASP A 189 -0.97 16.45 0.50
CA ASP A 189 0.40 15.95 0.35
C ASP A 189 0.40 14.56 -0.32
N SER A 190 0.61 14.57 -1.63
CA SER A 190 0.65 13.34 -2.42
C SER A 190 1.82 12.41 -2.09
N THR A 191 2.84 12.90 -1.38
CA THR A 191 4.00 12.05 -1.04
C THR A 191 3.60 10.90 -0.12
N ILE A 192 2.52 11.06 0.66
CA ILE A 192 1.95 10.00 1.50
C ILE A 192 1.43 8.86 0.62
N LEU A 193 0.64 9.15 -0.40
CA LEU A 193 0.17 8.13 -1.35
C LEU A 193 1.34 7.47 -2.08
N THR A 194 2.36 8.23 -2.47
CA THR A 194 3.57 7.67 -3.07
C THR A 194 4.25 6.66 -2.15
N GLN A 195 4.37 6.94 -0.84
CA GLN A 195 4.95 5.99 0.11
C GLN A 195 4.08 4.77 0.33
N VAL A 196 2.76 4.94 0.46
CA VAL A 196 1.82 3.82 0.60
C VAL A 196 1.86 2.88 -0.61
N LEU A 197 1.94 3.45 -1.83
CA LEU A 197 2.05 2.70 -3.08
C LEU A 197 3.42 2.03 -3.26
N ARG A 198 4.48 2.62 -2.71
CA ARG A 198 5.78 1.96 -2.63
C ARG A 198 5.70 0.71 -1.75
N GLY A 199 5.07 0.80 -0.58
CA GLY A 199 4.81 -0.36 0.27
C GLY A 199 3.99 -1.45 -0.43
N PHE A 200 3.00 -1.06 -1.24
CA PHE A 200 2.26 -2.00 -2.10
C PHE A 200 3.19 -2.70 -3.09
N ALA A 201 4.09 -1.96 -3.75
CA ALA A 201 5.04 -2.52 -4.71
C ALA A 201 5.98 -3.55 -4.07
N ASP A 202 6.42 -3.29 -2.84
CA ASP A 202 7.26 -4.20 -2.06
C ASP A 202 6.48 -5.47 -1.68
N ILE A 203 5.23 -5.33 -1.19
CA ILE A 203 4.34 -6.46 -0.92
C ILE A 203 4.11 -7.32 -2.15
N ARG A 204 3.83 -6.69 -3.31
CA ARG A 204 3.67 -7.40 -4.59
C ARG A 204 4.92 -8.22 -4.94
N PHE A 205 6.11 -7.67 -4.71
CA PHE A 205 7.37 -8.39 -4.92
C PHE A 205 7.49 -9.62 -4.02
N HIS A 206 7.10 -9.50 -2.74
CA HIS A 206 7.09 -10.64 -1.82
C HIS A 206 6.03 -11.68 -2.20
N MET A 207 4.81 -11.28 -2.54
CA MET A 207 3.73 -12.20 -2.98
C MET A 207 4.11 -13.00 -4.24
N THR A 208 4.96 -12.43 -5.10
CA THR A 208 5.47 -13.14 -6.29
C THR A 208 6.40 -14.29 -5.91
N ARG A 209 7.14 -14.15 -4.80
CA ARG A 209 8.11 -15.14 -4.31
C ARG A 209 7.52 -16.10 -3.28
N ASP A 210 6.44 -15.70 -2.63
CA ASP A 210 5.81 -16.38 -1.52
C ASP A 210 4.27 -16.31 -1.69
N PRO A 211 3.66 -17.33 -2.32
CA PRO A 211 2.22 -17.36 -2.56
C PRO A 211 1.38 -17.36 -1.28
N ASP A 212 1.96 -17.77 -0.14
CA ASP A 212 1.28 -17.84 1.15
C ASP A 212 1.41 -16.53 1.96
N TYR A 213 1.87 -15.43 1.33
CA TYR A 213 2.06 -14.13 1.95
C TYR A 213 0.75 -13.55 2.53
N LYS A 214 0.52 -13.78 3.83
CA LYS A 214 -0.76 -13.52 4.53
C LYS A 214 -1.16 -12.04 4.60
N PHE A 215 -0.22 -11.09 4.53
CA PHE A 215 -0.52 -9.66 4.71
C PHE A 215 -1.00 -8.96 3.42
N GLY A 216 -0.78 -9.58 2.26
CA GLY A 216 -1.02 -8.99 0.95
C GLY A 216 -2.43 -8.42 0.82
N SER A 217 -3.44 -9.26 0.96
CA SER A 217 -4.84 -8.84 0.75
C SER A 217 -5.30 -7.72 1.68
N LYS A 218 -4.81 -7.69 2.95
CA LYS A 218 -5.17 -6.64 3.91
C LYS A 218 -4.60 -5.29 3.49
N TYR A 219 -3.31 -5.25 3.18
CA TYR A 219 -2.67 -4.02 2.75
C TYR A 219 -3.27 -3.51 1.44
N ILE A 220 -3.53 -4.41 0.49
CA ILE A 220 -4.11 -4.07 -0.81
C ILE A 220 -5.51 -3.50 -0.67
N SER A 221 -6.32 -4.08 0.21
CA SER A 221 -7.63 -3.53 0.57
C SER A 221 -7.48 -2.12 1.14
N PHE A 222 -6.58 -1.91 2.11
CA PHE A 222 -6.31 -0.59 2.68
C PHE A 222 -5.91 0.43 1.61
N VAL A 223 -4.97 0.11 0.71
CA VAL A 223 -4.55 1.02 -0.37
C VAL A 223 -5.71 1.34 -1.30
N THR A 224 -6.51 0.33 -1.66
CA THR A 224 -7.67 0.50 -2.54
C THR A 224 -8.67 1.48 -1.93
N TYR A 225 -9.07 1.25 -0.67
CA TYR A 225 -10.02 2.12 0.02
C TYR A 225 -9.47 3.52 0.28
N LEU A 226 -8.17 3.66 0.59
CA LEU A 226 -7.54 4.97 0.76
C LEU A 226 -7.56 5.78 -0.54
N LEU A 227 -7.24 5.15 -1.68
CA LEU A 227 -7.28 5.83 -2.98
C LEU A 227 -8.71 6.23 -3.37
N LEU A 228 -9.69 5.35 -3.16
CA LEU A 228 -11.10 5.64 -3.41
C LEU A 228 -11.59 6.80 -2.53
N GLU A 229 -11.29 6.77 -1.24
CA GLU A 229 -11.71 7.83 -0.32
C GLU A 229 -11.02 9.15 -0.66
N THR A 230 -9.72 9.12 -0.99
CA THR A 230 -9.00 10.33 -1.44
C THR A 230 -9.64 10.92 -2.69
N MET A 231 -10.05 10.09 -3.65
CA MET A 231 -10.71 10.53 -4.87
C MET A 231 -12.15 11.02 -4.62
N SER A 232 -12.86 10.42 -3.66
CA SER A 232 -14.21 10.85 -3.28
C SER A 232 -14.25 12.26 -2.69
N LEU A 233 -13.16 12.71 -2.08
CA LEU A 233 -12.98 14.06 -1.53
C LEU A 233 -12.71 15.12 -2.60
N VAL A 234 -12.51 14.72 -3.85
CA VAL A 234 -12.31 15.63 -4.98
C VAL A 234 -13.57 15.61 -5.85
N ASP A 235 -14.15 16.77 -6.12
CA ASP A 235 -15.41 16.86 -6.88
C ASP A 235 -15.22 16.46 -8.34
N ARG A 236 -14.20 17.04 -8.99
CA ARG A 236 -13.85 16.80 -10.39
C ARG A 236 -12.33 16.88 -10.54
N LEU A 237 -11.77 15.95 -11.30
CA LEU A 237 -10.35 15.92 -11.64
C LEU A 237 -10.16 16.54 -13.02
N ASP A 238 -9.12 17.36 -13.17
CA ASP A 238 -8.64 17.73 -14.50
C ASP A 238 -7.88 16.56 -15.16
N GLU A 239 -7.52 16.73 -16.44
CA GLU A 239 -6.82 15.69 -17.20
C GLU A 239 -5.45 15.35 -16.61
N GLN A 240 -4.71 16.33 -16.09
CA GLN A 240 -3.38 16.10 -15.50
C GLN A 240 -3.47 15.38 -14.15
N GLU A 241 -4.46 15.71 -13.33
CA GLU A 241 -4.81 15.03 -12.09
C GLU A 241 -5.23 13.59 -12.36
N ALA A 242 -6.07 13.38 -13.38
CA ALA A 242 -6.49 12.04 -13.79
C ALA A 242 -5.30 11.19 -14.25
N ILE A 243 -4.37 11.76 -15.03
CA ILE A 243 -3.12 11.09 -15.42
C ILE A 243 -2.25 10.75 -14.20
N ARG A 244 -2.13 11.66 -13.22
CA ARG A 244 -1.39 11.40 -11.98
C ARG A 244 -2.03 10.29 -11.15
N PHE A 245 -3.35 10.26 -11.04
CA PHE A 245 -4.08 9.15 -10.41
C PHE A 245 -3.88 7.84 -11.17
N TYR A 246 -3.88 7.90 -12.50
CA TYR A 246 -3.62 6.73 -13.30
C TYR A 246 -2.22 6.13 -13.04
N GLN A 247 -1.18 6.97 -13.06
CA GLN A 247 0.19 6.53 -12.80
C GLN A 247 0.32 5.83 -11.43
N ARG A 248 -0.50 6.25 -10.46
CA ARG A 248 -0.59 5.62 -9.13
C ARG A 248 -1.26 4.24 -9.18
N ILE A 249 -2.36 4.07 -9.92
CA ILE A 249 -3.03 2.76 -10.02
C ILE A 249 -2.28 1.77 -10.93
N GLU A 250 -1.37 2.25 -11.79
CA GLU A 250 -0.63 1.38 -12.71
C GLU A 250 0.18 0.31 -11.98
N VAL A 251 0.69 0.62 -10.77
CA VAL A 251 1.38 -0.38 -9.93
C VAL A 251 0.46 -1.53 -9.54
N MET A 252 -0.83 -1.23 -9.28
CA MET A 252 -1.85 -2.20 -8.92
C MET A 252 -2.25 -3.04 -10.13
N ILE A 253 -2.40 -2.42 -11.31
CA ILE A 253 -2.71 -3.12 -12.57
C ILE A 253 -1.63 -4.15 -12.92
N LYS A 254 -0.35 -3.81 -12.73
CA LYS A 254 0.80 -4.68 -13.02
C LYS A 254 1.03 -5.75 -11.94
N SER A 255 -0.01 -6.22 -11.26
CA SER A 255 0.10 -7.20 -10.16
C SER A 255 -0.30 -8.60 -10.62
N GLU A 256 0.59 -9.23 -11.39
CA GLU A 256 0.30 -10.52 -12.02
C GLU A 256 -0.02 -11.65 -11.01
N HIS A 257 0.61 -11.62 -9.85
CA HIS A 257 0.46 -12.60 -8.77
C HIS A 257 -0.52 -12.17 -7.67
N CYS A 258 -1.19 -11.03 -7.85
CA CYS A 258 -2.18 -10.55 -6.90
C CYS A 258 -3.44 -10.05 -7.64
N PRO A 259 -4.39 -10.95 -7.92
CA PRO A 259 -5.64 -10.59 -8.60
C PRO A 259 -6.43 -9.51 -7.85
N GLU A 260 -6.36 -9.46 -6.52
CA GLU A 260 -7.01 -8.44 -5.68
C GLU A 260 -6.52 -7.03 -6.00
N GLY A 261 -5.23 -6.87 -6.31
CA GLY A 261 -4.66 -5.60 -6.73
C GLY A 261 -5.27 -5.11 -8.04
N LEU A 262 -5.45 -6.01 -9.01
CA LEU A 262 -6.06 -5.67 -10.29
C LEU A 262 -7.56 -5.36 -10.14
N VAL A 263 -8.27 -6.08 -9.26
CA VAL A 263 -9.67 -5.74 -8.91
C VAL A 263 -9.76 -4.38 -8.23
N GLY A 264 -8.87 -4.06 -7.27
CA GLY A 264 -8.81 -2.74 -6.67
C GLY A 264 -8.57 -1.63 -7.70
N ALA A 265 -7.70 -1.89 -8.69
CA ALA A 265 -7.47 -0.96 -9.79
C ALA A 265 -8.70 -0.75 -10.67
N MET A 266 -9.51 -1.78 -10.94
CA MET A 266 -10.78 -1.66 -11.67
C MET A 266 -11.79 -0.77 -10.94
N ILE A 267 -11.90 -0.93 -9.61
CA ILE A 267 -12.82 -0.12 -8.79
C ILE A 267 -12.38 1.35 -8.81
N ILE A 268 -11.08 1.62 -8.66
CA ILE A 268 -10.56 2.99 -8.74
C ILE A 268 -10.71 3.55 -10.16
N PHE A 269 -10.51 2.73 -11.20
CA PHE A 269 -10.73 3.13 -12.59
C PHE A 269 -12.18 3.57 -12.84
N MET A 270 -13.18 2.82 -12.37
CA MET A 270 -14.58 3.20 -12.53
C MET A 270 -14.88 4.55 -11.87
N SER A 271 -14.38 4.77 -10.65
CA SER A 271 -14.59 6.05 -9.98
C SER A 271 -13.76 7.19 -10.61
N LEU A 272 -12.66 6.89 -11.29
CA LEU A 272 -11.94 7.86 -12.12
C LEU A 272 -12.76 8.31 -13.33
N CYS A 273 -13.46 7.37 -14.01
CA CYS A 273 -14.35 7.69 -15.11
C CYS A 273 -15.49 8.65 -14.70
N GLU A 274 -16.01 8.49 -13.48
CA GLU A 274 -17.04 9.38 -12.93
C GLU A 274 -16.52 10.79 -12.60
N LYS A 275 -15.22 10.90 -12.25
CA LYS A 275 -14.62 12.12 -11.72
C LYS A 275 -13.83 12.93 -12.76
N ALA A 276 -13.43 12.32 -13.87
CA ALA A 276 -12.59 12.93 -14.88
C ALA A 276 -13.18 12.79 -16.30
N PRO A 277 -13.11 13.84 -17.14
CA PRO A 277 -13.48 13.74 -18.54
C PRO A 277 -12.36 13.03 -19.34
N LEU A 278 -12.33 11.70 -19.28
CA LEU A 278 -11.35 10.89 -20.00
C LEU A 278 -11.75 10.72 -21.47
N SER A 279 -10.78 10.76 -22.39
CA SER A 279 -11.01 10.43 -23.80
C SER A 279 -11.19 8.93 -24.00
N ASP A 280 -11.90 8.53 -25.06
CA ASP A 280 -12.01 7.12 -25.50
C ASP A 280 -10.64 6.45 -25.62
N SER A 281 -9.64 7.16 -26.15
CA SER A 281 -8.27 6.66 -26.28
C SER A 281 -7.60 6.37 -24.93
N ALA A 282 -7.84 7.20 -23.92
CA ALA A 282 -7.33 6.99 -22.57
C ALA A 282 -8.02 5.79 -21.91
N LEU A 283 -9.36 5.73 -22.00
CA LEU A 283 -10.17 4.61 -21.50
C LEU A 283 -9.75 3.29 -22.13
N GLU A 284 -9.61 3.25 -23.46
CA GLU A 284 -9.15 2.06 -24.17
C GLU A 284 -7.75 1.64 -23.69
N PHE A 285 -6.83 2.59 -23.52
CA PHE A 285 -5.49 2.29 -23.03
C PHE A 285 -5.51 1.63 -21.65
N PHE A 286 -6.40 2.10 -20.75
CA PHE A 286 -6.59 1.49 -19.43
C PHE A 286 -7.15 0.08 -19.52
N ILE A 287 -8.25 -0.09 -20.27
CA ILE A 287 -8.91 -1.38 -20.43
C ILE A 287 -7.98 -2.41 -21.07
N ARG A 288 -7.17 -2.02 -22.07
CA ARG A 288 -6.15 -2.90 -22.68
C ARG A 288 -5.15 -3.41 -21.66
N LYS A 289 -4.68 -2.56 -20.73
CA LYS A 289 -3.78 -3.02 -19.67
C LYS A 289 -4.48 -3.95 -18.70
N ILE A 290 -5.72 -3.66 -18.32
CA ILE A 290 -6.51 -4.54 -17.44
C ILE A 290 -6.68 -5.93 -18.08
N ILE A 291 -7.06 -5.99 -19.36
CA ILE A 291 -7.19 -7.24 -20.12
C ILE A 291 -5.84 -7.96 -20.21
N LYS A 292 -4.76 -7.25 -20.52
CA LYS A 292 -3.41 -7.82 -20.63
C LYS A 292 -2.93 -8.51 -19.35
N PHE A 293 -3.23 -7.93 -18.18
CA PHE A 293 -2.82 -8.48 -16.88
C PHE A 293 -3.90 -9.35 -16.23
N SER A 294 -5.04 -9.56 -16.91
CA SER A 294 -6.12 -10.41 -16.43
C SER A 294 -5.66 -11.86 -16.25
N LYS A 295 -6.21 -12.50 -15.23
CA LYS A 295 -6.11 -13.94 -14.99
C LYS A 295 -7.50 -14.56 -15.04
N PRO A 296 -7.62 -15.87 -15.30
CA PRO A 296 -8.94 -16.48 -15.43
C PRO A 296 -9.83 -16.39 -14.19
N SER A 297 -9.25 -16.21 -13.00
CA SER A 297 -9.99 -16.00 -11.74
C SER A 297 -10.72 -14.67 -11.65
N ILE A 298 -10.35 -13.68 -12.47
CA ILE A 298 -10.90 -12.30 -12.44
C ILE A 298 -11.50 -11.86 -13.78
N GLU A 299 -11.58 -12.74 -14.77
CA GLU A 299 -12.20 -12.45 -16.07
C GLU A 299 -13.62 -11.89 -15.93
N ARG A 300 -14.40 -12.41 -14.98
CA ARG A 300 -15.73 -11.87 -14.66
C ARG A 300 -15.69 -10.38 -14.31
N ASN A 301 -14.75 -9.99 -13.46
CA ASN A 301 -14.60 -8.60 -13.01
C ASN A 301 -14.14 -7.69 -14.16
N VAL A 302 -13.27 -8.19 -15.05
CA VAL A 302 -12.87 -7.45 -16.26
C VAL A 302 -14.08 -7.15 -17.14
N ILE A 303 -14.87 -8.17 -17.47
CA ILE A 303 -16.04 -8.03 -18.36
C ILE A 303 -17.05 -7.05 -17.76
N LEU A 304 -17.37 -7.21 -16.47
CA LEU A 304 -18.30 -6.32 -15.78
C LEU A 304 -17.79 -4.87 -15.74
N THR A 305 -16.50 -4.65 -15.53
CA THR A 305 -15.90 -3.30 -15.53
C THR A 305 -16.04 -2.65 -16.91
N VAL A 306 -15.70 -3.36 -17.99
CA VAL A 306 -15.82 -2.81 -19.36
C VAL A 306 -17.28 -2.59 -19.73
N MET A 307 -18.15 -3.53 -19.40
CA MET A 307 -19.59 -3.41 -19.60
C MET A 307 -20.15 -2.18 -18.91
N GLN A 308 -19.85 -1.99 -17.61
CA GLN A 308 -20.26 -0.82 -16.84
C GLN A 308 -19.71 0.48 -17.42
N THR A 309 -18.46 0.48 -17.92
CA THR A 309 -17.85 1.65 -18.56
C THR A 309 -18.65 2.07 -19.81
N VAL A 310 -19.11 1.11 -20.61
CA VAL A 310 -19.91 1.38 -21.81
C VAL A 310 -21.36 1.73 -21.46
N GLU A 311 -22.01 1.00 -20.57
CA GLU A 311 -23.40 1.25 -20.16
C GLU A 311 -23.57 2.62 -19.50
N ALA A 312 -22.62 3.02 -18.64
CA ALA A 312 -22.58 4.36 -18.05
C ALA A 312 -22.27 5.47 -19.08
N GLY A 313 -21.85 5.08 -20.29
CA GLY A 313 -21.59 5.99 -21.40
C GLY A 313 -20.25 6.69 -21.38
N PHE A 314 -19.31 6.20 -20.57
CA PHE A 314 -17.94 6.71 -20.57
C PHE A 314 -17.18 6.29 -21.83
N LEU A 315 -17.43 5.07 -22.33
CA LEU A 315 -16.80 4.54 -23.54
C LEU A 315 -17.84 4.29 -24.63
N GLU A 316 -17.70 4.96 -25.78
CA GLU A 316 -18.65 4.84 -26.88
C GLU A 316 -18.27 3.78 -27.92
N LYS A 317 -16.98 3.47 -28.03
CA LYS A 317 -16.43 2.54 -29.02
C LYS A 317 -15.43 1.61 -28.36
N ILE A 318 -15.42 0.37 -28.83
CA ILE A 318 -14.43 -0.63 -28.43
C ILE A 318 -13.64 -1.02 -29.68
N ALA A 319 -12.32 -1.03 -29.61
CA ALA A 319 -11.49 -1.54 -30.68
C ALA A 319 -11.70 -3.06 -30.93
N PRO A 320 -11.68 -3.50 -32.20
CA PRO A 320 -11.88 -4.89 -32.60
C PRO A 320 -11.14 -5.95 -31.77
N GLU A 321 -9.85 -5.77 -31.55
CA GLU A 321 -9.00 -6.69 -30.81
C GLU A 321 -9.38 -6.81 -29.33
N MET A 322 -9.92 -5.73 -28.76
CA MET A 322 -10.44 -5.72 -27.40
C MET A 322 -11.76 -6.48 -27.32
N ALA A 323 -12.67 -6.23 -28.28
CA ALA A 323 -13.93 -6.96 -28.38
C ALA A 323 -13.70 -8.47 -28.51
N ILE A 324 -12.79 -8.89 -29.39
CA ILE A 324 -12.40 -10.30 -29.56
C ILE A 324 -11.83 -10.86 -28.25
N SER A 325 -10.97 -10.11 -27.55
CA SER A 325 -10.38 -10.55 -26.28
C SER A 325 -11.43 -10.77 -25.19
N LEU A 326 -12.45 -9.91 -25.12
CA LEU A 326 -13.56 -10.05 -24.18
C LEU A 326 -14.42 -11.27 -24.49
N CYS A 327 -14.78 -11.49 -25.76
CA CYS A 327 -15.57 -12.64 -26.19
C CYS A 327 -14.89 -13.99 -25.91
N ARG A 328 -13.56 -14.02 -25.84
CA ARG A 328 -12.77 -15.23 -25.54
C ARG A 328 -12.68 -15.57 -24.05
N MET A 329 -13.09 -14.67 -23.17
CA MET A 329 -13.07 -14.92 -21.72
C MET A 329 -14.16 -15.94 -21.33
N ARG A 330 -13.83 -16.85 -20.41
CA ARG A 330 -14.70 -17.99 -20.07
C ARG A 330 -16.10 -17.60 -19.61
N PRO A 331 -16.29 -16.61 -18.70
CA PRO A 331 -17.62 -16.27 -18.20
C PRO A 331 -18.40 -15.34 -19.13
N PHE A 332 -17.90 -15.01 -20.33
CA PHE A 332 -18.51 -14.00 -21.20
C PHE A 332 -19.97 -14.30 -21.56
N ALA A 333 -20.24 -15.50 -22.07
CA ALA A 333 -21.59 -15.89 -22.47
C ALA A 333 -22.60 -15.88 -21.31
N GLU A 334 -22.17 -16.37 -20.16
CA GLU A 334 -22.95 -16.39 -18.93
C GLU A 334 -23.31 -14.95 -18.51
N ILE A 335 -22.33 -14.04 -18.48
CA ILE A 335 -22.54 -12.65 -18.08
C ILE A 335 -23.45 -11.93 -19.07
N MET A 336 -23.24 -12.09 -20.39
CA MET A 336 -24.10 -11.45 -21.40
C MET A 336 -25.56 -11.88 -21.26
N THR A 337 -25.80 -13.16 -20.95
CA THR A 337 -27.15 -13.70 -20.73
C THR A 337 -27.75 -13.16 -19.43
N GLN A 338 -26.98 -13.14 -18.34
CA GLN A 338 -27.44 -12.71 -17.01
C GLN A 338 -27.73 -11.20 -16.96
N GLU A 339 -26.82 -10.38 -17.48
CA GLU A 339 -26.92 -8.91 -17.38
C GLU A 339 -27.73 -8.30 -18.53
N SER A 340 -27.85 -8.99 -19.68
CA SER A 340 -28.55 -8.50 -20.88
C SER A 340 -28.25 -7.03 -21.26
N PRO A 341 -26.98 -6.62 -21.38
CA PRO A 341 -26.61 -5.21 -21.47
C PRO A 341 -26.85 -4.65 -22.88
N VAL A 342 -27.72 -3.64 -23.00
CA VAL A 342 -28.19 -3.14 -24.31
C VAL A 342 -27.10 -2.37 -25.06
N ARG A 343 -26.49 -1.37 -24.42
CA ARG A 343 -25.50 -0.50 -25.07
C ARG A 343 -24.20 -1.26 -25.33
N PHE A 344 -23.76 -2.07 -24.36
CA PHE A 344 -22.57 -2.89 -24.50
C PHE A 344 -22.70 -3.91 -25.64
N SER A 345 -23.84 -4.60 -25.76
CA SER A 345 -24.09 -5.54 -26.86
C SER A 345 -24.02 -4.87 -28.24
N LYS A 346 -24.58 -3.66 -28.34
CA LYS A 346 -24.53 -2.86 -29.58
C LYS A 346 -23.09 -2.47 -29.95
N VAL A 347 -22.34 -1.88 -29.01
CA VAL A 347 -20.96 -1.44 -29.23
C VAL A 347 -20.05 -2.60 -29.61
N LEU A 348 -20.19 -3.76 -28.94
CA LEU A 348 -19.44 -4.97 -29.29
C LEU A 348 -19.79 -5.48 -30.70
N SER A 349 -21.07 -5.51 -31.06
CA SER A 349 -21.51 -5.97 -32.37
C SER A 349 -20.95 -5.08 -33.49
N GLU A 350 -20.99 -3.76 -33.32
CA GLU A 350 -20.41 -2.80 -34.27
C GLU A 350 -18.90 -3.01 -34.43
N SER A 351 -18.19 -3.21 -33.31
CA SER A 351 -16.74 -3.47 -33.28
C SER A 351 -16.36 -4.76 -34.03
N LEU A 352 -17.07 -5.86 -33.79
CA LEU A 352 -16.77 -7.15 -34.41
C LEU A 352 -17.16 -7.22 -35.89
N ASN A 353 -18.22 -6.52 -36.29
CA ASN A 353 -18.53 -6.38 -37.72
C ASN A 353 -17.42 -5.63 -38.47
N ALA A 354 -16.80 -4.62 -37.82
CA ALA A 354 -15.67 -3.88 -38.38
C ALA A 354 -14.37 -4.70 -38.44
N SER A 355 -14.22 -5.74 -37.59
CA SER A 355 -13.04 -6.59 -37.55
C SER A 355 -12.97 -7.63 -38.68
N GLY A 356 -14.08 -7.85 -39.39
CA GLY A 356 -14.19 -8.92 -40.38
C GLY A 356 -14.25 -10.33 -39.78
N GLU A 357 -14.62 -10.47 -38.49
CA GLU A 357 -14.86 -11.78 -37.85
C GLU A 357 -16.37 -12.07 -37.71
N PRO A 358 -17.04 -12.58 -38.78
CA PRO A 358 -18.48 -12.79 -38.77
C PRO A 358 -18.92 -13.81 -37.71
N GLU A 359 -18.09 -14.79 -37.38
CA GLU A 359 -18.42 -15.84 -36.41
C GLU A 359 -18.61 -15.29 -34.99
N ALA A 360 -17.75 -14.37 -34.55
CA ALA A 360 -17.88 -13.73 -33.24
C ALA A 360 -19.12 -12.81 -33.17
N ALA A 361 -19.42 -12.10 -34.26
CA ALA A 361 -20.63 -11.27 -34.36
C ALA A 361 -21.91 -12.12 -34.38
N ILE A 362 -21.90 -13.29 -35.03
CA ILE A 362 -23.01 -14.24 -35.03
C ILE A 362 -23.20 -14.84 -33.62
N TYR A 363 -22.11 -15.23 -32.97
CA TYR A 363 -22.15 -15.77 -31.61
C TYR A 363 -22.76 -14.78 -30.61
N LEU A 364 -22.37 -13.50 -30.67
CA LEU A 364 -23.00 -12.45 -29.84
C LEU A 364 -24.50 -12.31 -30.09
N LYS A 365 -24.93 -12.34 -31.36
CA LYS A 365 -26.35 -12.28 -31.70
C LYS A 365 -27.14 -13.45 -31.12
N SER A 366 -26.52 -14.62 -30.92
CA SER A 366 -27.18 -15.76 -30.27
C SER A 366 -27.31 -15.63 -28.74
N LEU A 367 -26.57 -14.71 -28.13
CA LEU A 367 -26.59 -14.45 -26.69
C LEU A 367 -27.52 -13.28 -26.31
N ALA A 368 -27.94 -12.46 -27.28
CA ALA A 368 -28.91 -11.40 -27.07
C ALA A 368 -30.34 -12.00 -26.94
N PRO A 369 -31.17 -11.51 -26.01
CA PRO A 369 -32.53 -12.00 -25.81
C PRO A 369 -33.46 -11.75 -27.01
#